data_AF-A0A0C5E6I7-F1
#
_entry.id   AF-A0A0C5E6I7-F1
#
_cell.length_a   1.000
_cell.length_b   1.000
_cell.length_c   1.000
_cell.angle_alpha   90.00
_cell.angle_beta   90.00
_cell.angle_gamma   90.00
#
_symmetry.space_group_name_H-M   'P 1'
#
loop_
_entity.id
_entity.type
_entity.pdbx_description
1 polymer ?
#
loop_
_entity_poly.entity_id
_entity_poly.type
_entity_poly.pdbx_seq_one_letter_code
_entity_poly.pdbx_strand_id
1 'polypeptide(L)'
;MKYQTLGCLGLLLLPLAAQAIEPGPSSPSQKPTETWLLLQSRNQVKSTIPQNASPSERELSLQRWLDNYKHPIPEYYKEYAGSQGSGGSQGQ
;
A
#
# COMPACT_ATOMS: atom_id res chain seq x y z
N MET A 1 -17.35 44.68 12.24
CA MET A 1 -16.51 43.79 13.09
C MET A 1 -17.30 42.63 13.71
N LYS A 2 -18.40 42.86 14.42
CA LYS A 2 -19.13 41.78 15.14
C LYS A 2 -19.73 40.66 14.25
N TYR A 3 -20.13 40.99 13.03
CA TYR A 3 -20.69 40.02 12.07
C TYR A 3 -19.62 39.23 11.31
N GLN A 4 -18.44 39.83 11.09
CA GLN A 4 -17.30 39.13 10.48
C GLN A 4 -16.73 38.06 11.43
N THR A 5 -16.63 38.38 12.73
CA THR A 5 -16.20 37.40 13.73
C THR A 5 -17.18 36.23 13.85
N LEU A 6 -18.49 36.48 13.71
CA LEU A 6 -19.51 35.42 13.68
C LEU A 6 -19.41 34.56 12.42
N GLY A 7 -19.15 35.16 11.25
CA GLY A 7 -18.93 34.42 10.01
C GLY A 7 -17.66 33.55 10.04
N CYS A 8 -16.56 34.07 10.58
CA CYS A 8 -15.32 33.31 10.76
C CYS A 8 -15.49 32.15 11.75
N LEU A 9 -16.26 32.35 12.83
CA LEU A 9 -16.57 31.28 13.78
C LEU A 9 -17.43 30.18 13.12
N GLY A 10 -18.38 30.55 12.28
CA GLY A 10 -19.14 29.61 11.46
C GLY A 10 -18.25 28.78 10.54
N LEU A 11 -17.28 29.42 9.87
CA LEU A 11 -16.32 28.74 8.98
C LEU A 11 -15.43 27.74 9.72
N LEU A 12 -15.03 28.04 10.96
CA LEU A 12 -14.26 27.13 11.83
C LEU A 12 -15.06 25.92 12.30
N LEU A 13 -16.40 25.97 12.23
CA LEU A 13 -17.29 24.88 12.67
C LEU A 13 -17.62 23.88 11.55
N LEU A 14 -17.37 24.20 10.27
CA LEU A 14 -17.60 23.29 9.13
C LEU A 14 -16.91 21.92 9.26
N PRO A 15 -15.65 21.81 9.75
CA PRO A 15 -14.96 20.53 9.84
C PRO A 15 -15.64 19.53 10.78
N LEU A 16 -16.42 20.01 11.76
CA LEU A 16 -17.10 19.15 12.72
C LEU A 16 -18.32 18.44 12.10
N ALA A 17 -18.90 19.02 11.04
CA ALA A 17 -19.99 18.43 10.27
C ALA A 17 -19.48 17.44 9.21
N ALA A 18 -18.19 17.45 8.88
CA ALA A 18 -17.54 16.46 8.05
C ALA A 18 -17.28 15.19 8.87
N GLN A 19 -18.36 14.47 9.21
CA GLN A 19 -18.25 13.08 9.65
C GLN A 19 -17.74 12.28 8.45
N ALA A 20 -16.44 11.98 8.44
CA ALA A 20 -15.81 11.21 7.39
C ALA A 20 -16.38 9.79 7.40
N ILE A 21 -16.97 9.39 6.25
CA ILE A 21 -17.30 8.04 5.81
C ILE A 21 -17.94 7.14 6.90
N GLU A 22 -19.17 6.67 6.64
CA GLU A 22 -19.76 5.58 7.44
C GLU A 22 -18.69 4.49 7.64
N PRO A 23 -18.29 4.16 8.90
CA PRO A 23 -17.33 3.11 9.18
C PRO A 23 -18.03 1.78 8.92
N GLY A 24 -18.20 1.49 7.64
CA GLY A 24 -18.95 0.39 7.11
C GLY A 24 -18.25 -0.10 5.86
N PRO A 25 -18.27 -1.42 5.64
CA PRO A 25 -17.63 -2.00 4.49
C PRO A 25 -18.20 -1.38 3.22
N SER A 26 -17.31 -0.95 2.33
CA SER A 26 -17.70 -0.21 1.12
C SER A 26 -18.65 -1.01 0.21
N SER A 27 -18.81 -2.32 0.47
CA SER A 27 -19.86 -3.23 -0.02
C SER A 27 -19.91 -4.53 0.80
N PRO A 28 -21.00 -5.33 0.75
CA PRO A 28 -21.06 -6.64 1.38
C PRO A 28 -19.92 -7.60 0.94
N SER A 29 -19.44 -7.48 -0.30
CA SER A 29 -18.35 -8.29 -0.84
C SER A 29 -16.96 -7.88 -0.33
N GLN A 30 -16.80 -6.63 0.14
CA GLN A 30 -15.54 -6.13 0.71
C GLN A 30 -15.39 -6.42 2.21
N LYS A 31 -16.48 -6.82 2.89
CA LYS A 31 -16.49 -7.22 4.30
C LYS A 31 -15.38 -8.22 4.68
N PRO A 32 -15.18 -9.32 3.93
CA PRO A 32 -14.15 -10.28 4.30
C PRO A 32 -12.76 -9.66 4.19
N THR A 33 -12.50 -8.90 3.12
CA THR A 33 -11.21 -8.24 2.88
C THR A 33 -10.88 -7.24 3.98
N GLU A 34 -11.81 -6.37 4.34
CA GLU A 34 -11.61 -5.41 5.42
C GLU A 34 -11.40 -6.12 6.77
N THR A 35 -12.12 -7.21 7.01
CA THR A 35 -11.92 -8.04 8.20
C THR A 35 -10.50 -8.59 8.26
N TRP A 36 -9.97 -9.12 7.15
CA TRP A 36 -8.59 -9.60 7.06
C TRP A 36 -7.56 -8.50 7.26
N LEU A 37 -7.77 -7.31 6.67
CA LEU A 37 -6.88 -6.16 6.83
C LEU A 37 -6.85 -5.66 8.28
N LEU A 38 -8.01 -5.60 8.94
CA LEU A 38 -8.10 -5.24 10.35
C LEU A 38 -7.45 -6.32 11.26
N LEU A 39 -7.58 -7.59 10.92
CA LEU A 39 -6.96 -8.70 11.63
C LEU A 39 -5.42 -8.63 11.58
N GLN A 40 -4.88 -8.37 10.38
CA GLN A 40 -3.44 -8.24 10.13
C GLN A 40 -2.87 -7.00 10.80
N SER A 41 -3.49 -5.83 10.59
CA SER A 41 -3.02 -4.56 11.16
C SER A 41 -3.04 -4.55 12.69
N ARG A 42 -4.07 -5.15 13.30
CA ARG A 42 -4.19 -5.25 14.77
C ARG A 42 -3.38 -6.40 15.36
N ASN A 43 -2.67 -7.19 14.53
CA ASN A 43 -1.85 -8.31 14.94
C ASN A 43 -2.61 -9.33 15.83
N GLN A 44 -3.93 -9.44 15.65
CA GLN A 44 -4.80 -10.24 16.53
C GLN A 44 -4.69 -11.75 16.26
N VAL A 45 -4.25 -12.13 15.06
CA VAL A 45 -4.02 -13.53 14.67
C VAL A 45 -2.55 -13.71 14.31
N LYS A 46 -1.69 -13.27 15.22
CA LYS A 46 -0.27 -13.62 15.16
C LYS A 46 -0.14 -15.13 15.37
N SER A 47 0.69 -15.80 14.57
CA SER A 47 1.09 -17.18 14.85
C SER A 47 1.66 -17.28 16.27
N THR A 48 1.17 -18.23 17.05
CA THR A 48 1.71 -18.57 18.39
C THR A 48 3.09 -19.20 18.29
N ILE A 49 3.44 -19.76 17.13
CA ILE A 49 4.75 -20.35 16.86
C ILE A 49 5.65 -19.23 16.31
N PRO A 50 6.70 -18.83 17.05
CA PRO A 50 7.68 -17.87 16.56
C PRO A 50 8.50 -18.51 15.43
N GLN A 51 8.43 -17.94 14.23
CA GLN A 51 9.33 -18.32 13.14
C GLN A 51 10.66 -17.58 13.32
N ASN A 52 11.54 -18.14 14.15
CA ASN A 52 12.87 -17.58 14.36
C ASN A 52 13.86 -18.27 13.42
N ALA A 53 14.52 -17.50 12.56
CA ALA A 53 15.65 -17.97 11.78
C ALA A 53 16.90 -18.05 12.67
N SER A 54 17.53 -19.22 12.69
CA SER A 54 18.84 -19.37 13.31
C SER A 54 19.87 -18.43 12.66
N PRO A 55 20.96 -18.07 13.35
CA PRO A 55 22.01 -17.23 12.77
C PRO A 55 22.55 -17.76 11.43
N SER A 56 22.72 -19.09 11.30
CA SER A 56 23.19 -19.72 10.07
C SER A 56 22.18 -19.61 8.92
N GLU A 57 20.88 -19.79 9.19
CA GLU A 57 19.83 -19.63 8.17
C GLU A 57 19.73 -18.18 7.69
N ARG A 58 19.91 -17.21 8.60
CA ARG A 58 19.96 -15.78 8.25
C ARG A 58 21.16 -15.46 7.36
N GLU A 59 22.32 -16.03 7.64
CA GLU A 59 23.50 -15.85 6.81
C GLU A 59 23.30 -16.47 5.42
N LEU A 60 22.74 -17.69 5.34
CA LEU A 60 22.43 -18.34 4.06
C LEU A 60 21.40 -17.57 3.24
N SER A 61 20.40 -16.96 3.86
CA SER A 61 19.43 -16.13 3.15
C SER A 61 20.06 -14.84 2.63
N LEU A 62 20.95 -14.21 3.41
CA LEU A 62 21.72 -13.05 2.98
C LEU A 62 22.65 -13.40 1.81
N GLN A 63 23.34 -14.54 1.89
CA GLN A 63 24.19 -15.03 0.81
C GLN A 63 23.40 -15.24 -0.49
N ARG A 64 22.23 -15.90 -0.41
CA ARG A 64 21.34 -16.08 -1.57
C ARG A 64 20.86 -14.75 -2.16
N TRP A 65 20.58 -13.77 -1.30
CA TRP A 65 20.21 -12.44 -1.75
C TRP A 65 21.37 -11.76 -2.50
N LEU A 66 22.60 -11.87 -2.01
CA LEU A 66 23.78 -11.36 -2.72
C LEU A 66 24.03 -12.12 -4.04
N ASP A 67 23.81 -13.42 -4.06
CA ASP A 67 23.97 -14.25 -5.26
C ASP A 67 22.93 -13.93 -6.33
N ASN A 68 21.75 -13.43 -5.96
CA ASN A 68 20.71 -13.01 -6.90
C ASN A 68 21.24 -11.98 -7.93
N TYR A 69 22.08 -11.05 -7.49
CA TYR A 69 22.67 -10.00 -8.34
C TYR A 69 23.77 -10.50 -9.28
N LYS A 70 24.25 -11.74 -9.09
CA LYS A 70 25.29 -12.33 -9.94
C LYS A 70 24.71 -12.95 -11.21
N HIS A 71 23.40 -13.16 -11.26
CA HIS A 71 22.77 -13.76 -12.42
C HIS A 71 22.51 -12.71 -13.49
N PRO A 72 22.95 -12.95 -14.75
CA PRO A 72 22.63 -12.06 -15.84
C PRO A 72 21.12 -12.05 -16.08
N ILE A 73 20.58 -10.91 -16.49
CA ILE A 73 19.20 -10.81 -16.96
C ILE A 73 19.07 -11.75 -18.17
N PRO A 74 18.13 -12.72 -18.14
CA PRO A 74 17.97 -13.64 -19.25
C PRO A 74 17.68 -12.94 -20.58
N GLU A 75 18.19 -13.51 -21.67
CA GLU A 75 18.14 -12.92 -23.03
C GLU A 75 16.72 -12.57 -23.50
N TYR A 76 15.71 -13.31 -23.05
CA TYR A 76 14.30 -13.06 -23.39
C TYR A 76 13.69 -11.80 -22.75
N TYR A 77 14.34 -11.20 -21.74
CA TYR A 77 13.91 -9.91 -21.18
C TYR A 77 14.47 -8.70 -21.93
N LYS A 78 15.37 -8.88 -22.91
CA LYS A 78 15.93 -7.78 -23.71
C LYS A 78 14.87 -6.99 -24.48
N GLU A 79 13.72 -7.60 -24.80
CA GLU A 79 12.62 -6.93 -25.49
C GLU A 79 11.98 -5.79 -24.67
N TYR A 80 12.00 -5.87 -23.33
CA TYR A 80 11.45 -4.79 -22.48
C TYR A 80 12.41 -3.61 -22.31
N ALA A 81 13.72 -3.83 -22.41
CA ALA A 81 14.75 -2.79 -22.27
C ALA A 81 14.83 -1.86 -23.49
N GLY A 82 14.18 -2.21 -24.61
CA GLY A 82 14.21 -1.48 -25.88
C GLY A 82 12.93 -0.72 -26.25
N SER A 83 11.89 -0.71 -25.42
CA SER A 83 10.66 0.08 -25.69
C SER A 83 10.84 1.58 -25.36
N GLN A 84 11.90 2.17 -25.89
CA GLN A 84 12.12 3.61 -25.88
C GLN A 84 11.75 4.16 -27.27
N GLY A 85 10.51 4.63 -27.43
CA GLY A 85 9.98 5.32 -28.63
C GLY A 85 8.76 4.60 -29.23
N SER A 86 7.59 5.19 -29.45
CA SER A 86 7.26 6.60 -29.69
C SER A 86 5.95 7.01 -29.01
N GLY A 87 5.91 8.28 -28.59
CA GLY A 87 4.70 8.99 -28.23
C GLY A 87 3.67 9.02 -29.36
N GLY A 88 2.43 9.27 -28.97
CA GLY A 88 1.25 9.03 -29.78
C GLY A 88 1.14 9.82 -31.09
N SER A 89 0.28 9.30 -31.97
CA SER A 89 -0.50 10.09 -32.92
C SER A 89 -1.88 9.46 -33.08
N GLN A 90 -2.87 10.32 -32.96
CA GLN A 90 -4.31 10.08 -33.08
C GLN A 90 -4.73 9.63 -34.48
N GLY A 91 -5.90 8.98 -34.54
CA GLY A 91 -6.90 9.19 -35.59
C GLY A 91 -6.83 8.31 -36.83
N GLN A 92 -7.75 7.34 -36.90
CA GLN A 92 -8.87 7.33 -37.86
C GLN A 92 -9.85 6.22 -37.50
#